data_AF-A0A158BML6-F1
#
_entry.id   AF-A0A158BML6-F1
#
_cell.length_a   1.000
_cell.length_b   1.000
_cell.length_c   1.000
_cell.angle_alpha   90.00
_cell.angle_beta   90.00
_cell.angle_gamma   90.00
#
_symmetry.space_group_name_H-M   'P 1'
#
loop_
_entity.id
_entity.type
_entity.pdbx_description
1 polymer ?
#
loop_
_entity_poly.entity_id
_entity_poly.type
_entity_poly.pdbx_seq_one_letter_code
_entity_poly.pdbx_strand_id
1 'polypeptide(L)'
;MDNGTSKLSTSPSSGGAQPPQRRLHPLIATAAGAVIVASLVATAAMTGLFPKASSNSAQNPQTQTAAVAQQPVVDSAAPSPAQQQQAAAEQRAAEQQQAAQQQAAAQQAAAQQAAQQQAQQAPAQPQPAQPSYAQQPPQHPAYCSTCGTVESISAIKHEGHGTGIGAVGGAVAGGVVGNQFGRGGGRTAMTLLGALGGGLAGNSVEKHIRSETDYSVHVRMENGKTRTFTYKNAPPFQQGERVHIQNGTLVAG
;
A
#
# COMPACT_ATOMS: atom_id res chain seq x y z
N MET A 1 -0.18 68.55 75.78
CA MET A 1 0.33 69.77 75.12
C MET A 1 1.81 69.50 74.93
N ASP A 2 2.45 69.54 73.77
CA ASP A 2 2.45 70.43 72.61
C ASP A 2 3.25 69.66 71.51
N ASN A 3 2.75 69.58 70.28
CA ASN A 3 2.99 70.49 69.16
C ASN A 3 4.42 70.43 68.57
N GLY A 4 4.52 69.81 67.39
CA GLY A 4 5.11 70.52 66.26
C GLY A 4 6.52 70.15 65.80
N THR A 5 6.57 69.75 64.52
CA THR A 5 7.61 70.07 63.52
C THR A 5 8.99 69.41 63.60
N SER A 6 9.22 68.47 62.67
CA SER A 6 10.36 68.40 61.70
C SER A 6 10.39 67.01 61.07
N LYS A 7 10.77 66.72 59.82
CA LYS A 7 11.09 67.44 58.58
C LYS A 7 11.11 66.35 57.48
N LEU A 8 10.89 66.78 56.23
CA LEU A 8 10.94 65.97 55.00
C LEU A 8 12.22 65.10 54.88
N SER A 9 12.08 63.88 54.34
CA SER A 9 12.91 63.39 53.22
C SER A 9 12.35 62.10 52.58
N THR A 10 11.74 62.29 51.42
CA THR A 10 12.02 61.63 50.12
C THR A 10 12.47 60.16 50.08
N SER A 11 11.65 59.34 49.42
CA SER A 11 11.95 58.00 48.89
C SER A 11 13.08 57.98 47.85
N PRO A 12 13.66 56.80 47.57
CA PRO A 12 13.60 56.33 46.18
C PRO A 12 13.08 54.90 46.06
N SER A 13 12.07 54.75 45.20
CA SER A 13 11.63 53.51 44.60
C SER A 13 12.67 53.01 43.58
N SER A 14 13.25 51.84 43.82
CA SER A 14 14.04 51.11 42.83
C SER A 14 13.11 50.53 41.76
N GLY A 15 13.09 51.18 40.59
CA GLY A 15 12.32 50.77 39.42
C GLY A 15 12.82 49.45 38.84
N GLY A 16 11.99 48.42 38.92
CA GLY A 16 12.12 47.22 38.09
C GLY A 16 11.79 47.56 36.64
N ALA A 17 12.78 47.47 35.76
CA ALA A 17 12.60 47.62 34.32
C ALA A 17 11.70 46.48 33.80
N GLN A 18 10.48 46.83 33.36
CA GLN A 18 9.65 45.94 32.56
C GLN A 18 10.24 45.83 31.14
N PRO A 19 10.46 44.62 30.60
CA PRO A 19 10.88 44.49 29.20
C PRO A 19 9.77 45.01 28.28
N PRO A 20 10.12 45.68 27.17
CA PRO A 20 9.13 46.18 26.22
C PRO A 20 8.29 45.02 25.68
N GLN A 21 7.00 45.05 25.98
CA GLN A 21 6.00 44.13 25.44
C GLN A 21 5.93 44.33 23.92
N ARG A 22 6.71 43.55 23.17
CA ARG A 22 6.62 43.50 21.71
C ARG A 22 5.26 42.94 21.34
N ARG A 23 4.31 43.83 21.03
CA ARG A 23 3.04 43.46 20.42
C ARG A 23 3.35 42.90 19.04
N LEU A 24 3.35 41.58 18.93
CA LEU A 24 3.46 40.89 17.66
C LEU A 24 2.27 41.31 16.80
N HIS A 25 2.57 41.96 15.67
CA HIS A 25 1.55 42.33 14.71
C HIS A 25 0.78 41.07 14.28
N PRO A 26 -0.56 41.12 14.19
CA PRO A 26 -1.38 39.97 13.85
C PRO A 26 -0.97 39.29 12.53
N LEU A 27 -0.33 40.03 11.62
CA LEU A 27 0.24 39.51 10.38
C LEU A 27 1.48 38.62 10.58
N ILE A 28 2.31 38.89 11.59
CA ILE A 28 3.52 38.10 11.88
C ILE A 28 3.13 36.77 12.53
N ALA A 29 2.09 36.76 13.36
CA ALA A 29 1.58 35.55 13.99
C ALA A 29 0.97 34.58 12.96
N THR A 30 0.26 35.09 11.95
CA THR A 30 -0.29 34.26 10.86
C THR A 30 0.80 33.69 9.96
N ALA A 31 1.85 34.48 9.66
CA ALA A 31 2.97 34.02 8.86
C ALA A 31 3.76 32.90 9.57
N ALA A 32 4.02 33.04 10.87
CA ALA A 32 4.73 32.02 11.65
C ALA A 32 3.97 30.69 11.70
N GLY A 33 2.63 30.73 11.84
CA GLY A 33 1.80 29.53 11.80
C GLY A 33 1.85 28.78 10.46
N ALA A 34 1.79 29.52 9.34
CA ALA A 34 1.85 28.93 8.00
C ALA A 34 3.19 28.25 7.72
N VAL A 35 4.30 28.84 8.18
CA VAL A 35 5.65 28.29 7.99
C VAL A 35 5.81 26.96 8.74
N ILE A 36 5.33 26.84 9.97
CA ILE A 36 5.45 25.60 10.76
C ILE A 36 4.67 24.46 10.09
N VAL A 37 3.44 24.72 9.62
CA VAL A 37 2.63 23.71 8.93
C VAL A 37 3.28 23.29 7.61
N ALA A 38 3.79 24.24 6.83
CA ALA A 38 4.49 23.93 5.57
C ALA A 38 5.78 23.12 5.79
N SER A 39 6.55 23.44 6.84
CA SER A 39 7.75 22.69 7.20
C SER A 39 7.45 21.25 7.62
N LEU A 40 6.37 21.02 8.38
CA LEU A 40 5.97 19.66 8.77
C LEU A 40 5.56 18.82 7.54
N VAL A 41 4.82 19.40 6.59
CA VAL A 41 4.44 18.72 5.33
C VAL A 41 5.68 18.40 4.48
N ALA A 42 6.64 19.32 4.39
CA ALA A 42 7.89 19.09 3.66
C ALA A 42 8.73 17.96 4.28
N THR A 43 8.78 17.87 5.62
CA THR A 43 9.50 16.77 6.30
C THR A 43 8.86 15.40 6.08
N ALA A 44 7.52 15.32 6.03
CA ALA A 44 6.83 14.07 5.68
C ALA A 44 7.12 13.63 4.24
N ALA A 45 7.34 14.58 3.32
CA ALA A 45 7.61 14.32 1.90
C ALA A 45 9.02 13.75 1.71
N MET A 46 9.99 14.30 2.42
CA MET A 46 11.38 13.86 2.38
C MET A 46 11.61 12.52 3.12
N THR A 47 10.85 12.22 4.17
CA THR A 47 10.99 10.98 4.95
C THR A 47 10.24 9.78 4.37
N GLY A 48 9.54 9.95 3.24
CA GLY A 48 8.86 8.86 2.54
C GLY A 48 7.60 8.34 3.24
N LEU A 49 7.05 9.08 4.21
CA LEU A 49 5.84 8.70 4.94
C LEU A 49 4.54 9.11 4.21
N PHE A 50 4.62 9.41 2.91
CA PHE A 50 3.43 9.57 2.08
C PHE A 50 3.06 8.23 1.45
N PRO A 51 1.82 7.74 1.67
CA PRO A 51 1.29 6.65 0.87
C PRO A 51 1.41 7.04 -0.59
N LYS A 52 2.20 6.27 -1.36
CA LYS A 52 2.28 6.40 -2.80
C LYS A 52 0.87 6.18 -3.35
N ALA A 53 0.16 7.27 -3.63
CA ALA A 53 -1.06 7.21 -4.42
C ALA A 53 -0.66 6.75 -5.81
N SER A 54 -0.89 5.48 -6.13
CA SER A 54 -0.99 5.05 -7.52
C SER A 54 -2.27 5.66 -8.06
N SER A 55 -2.15 6.85 -8.63
CA SER A 55 -3.11 7.32 -9.62
C SER A 55 -2.90 6.47 -10.86
N ASN A 56 -3.78 5.48 -11.05
CA ASN A 56 -3.93 4.85 -12.34
C ASN A 56 -4.46 5.95 -13.27
N SER A 57 -3.58 6.54 -14.08
CA SER A 57 -3.95 7.54 -15.09
C SER A 57 -4.73 6.85 -16.21
N ALA A 58 -5.97 6.46 -15.92
CA ALA A 58 -7.00 6.34 -16.95
C ALA A 58 -7.42 7.77 -17.29
N GLN A 59 -6.67 8.36 -18.22
CA GLN A 59 -6.92 9.66 -18.81
C GLN A 59 -8.26 9.60 -19.56
N ASN A 60 -9.35 10.05 -18.94
CA ASN A 60 -10.61 10.33 -19.63
C ASN A 60 -10.59 11.80 -20.05
N PRO A 61 -10.46 12.14 -21.35
CA PRO A 61 -10.36 13.52 -21.80
C PRO A 61 -11.75 14.14 -22.00
N GLN A 62 -12.53 14.28 -20.93
CA GLN A 62 -13.69 15.16 -20.93
C GLN A 62 -13.82 15.79 -19.54
N THR A 63 -13.28 17.00 -19.40
CA THR A 63 -13.84 18.17 -18.70
C THR A 63 -12.70 19.13 -18.35
N GLN A 64 -12.30 19.99 -19.28
CA GLN A 64 -11.62 21.25 -18.97
C GLN A 64 -12.17 22.35 -19.87
N THR A 65 -13.25 22.98 -19.41
CA THR A 65 -13.70 24.28 -19.88
C THR A 65 -13.12 25.37 -18.97
N ALA A 66 -12.55 26.38 -19.62
CA ALA A 66 -12.27 27.76 -19.16
C ALA A 66 -10.89 28.08 -18.54
N ALA A 67 -9.96 28.53 -19.40
CA ALA A 67 -9.21 29.80 -19.29
C ALA A 67 -8.06 29.82 -20.36
N VAL A 68 -8.36 30.11 -21.64
CA VAL A 68 -8.09 31.40 -22.34
C VAL A 68 -6.60 31.80 -22.36
N ALA A 69 -5.91 31.63 -23.50
CA ALA A 69 -5.59 32.71 -24.44
C ALA A 69 -4.71 32.24 -25.63
N GLN A 70 -5.01 32.81 -26.82
CA GLN A 70 -4.18 32.99 -28.04
C GLN A 70 -4.31 31.96 -29.20
N GLN A 71 -5.01 32.45 -30.23
CA GLN A 71 -5.09 32.05 -31.66
C GLN A 71 -3.71 32.02 -32.37
N PRO A 72 -3.53 31.45 -33.60
CA PRO A 72 -4.51 31.37 -34.70
C PRO A 72 -4.65 30.00 -35.40
N VAL A 73 -5.76 29.93 -36.14
CA VAL A 73 -6.18 28.85 -37.03
C VAL A 73 -5.26 28.72 -38.24
N VAL A 74 -4.77 27.50 -38.50
CA VAL A 74 -4.50 27.03 -39.87
C VAL A 74 -5.12 25.64 -40.02
N ASP A 75 -6.17 25.59 -40.81
CA ASP A 75 -6.70 24.36 -41.38
C ASP A 75 -5.70 23.91 -42.45
N SER A 76 -5.13 22.72 -42.29
CA SER A 76 -4.41 21.99 -43.33
C SER A 76 -4.47 20.52 -42.96
N ALA A 77 -5.60 19.90 -43.30
CA ALA A 77 -5.78 18.46 -43.40
C ALA A 77 -4.89 17.87 -44.52
N ALA A 78 -3.58 17.79 -44.27
CA ALA A 78 -2.66 16.93 -45.02
C ALA A 78 -1.68 16.31 -44.02
N PRO A 79 -1.58 14.96 -43.94
CA PRO A 79 -0.63 14.33 -43.04
C PRO A 79 0.79 14.78 -43.40
N SER A 80 1.54 15.20 -42.39
CA SER A 80 2.93 15.63 -42.54
C SER A 80 3.75 14.51 -43.21
N PRO A 81 4.68 14.78 -44.14
CA PRO A 81 5.53 13.75 -44.74
C PRO A 81 6.25 12.87 -43.70
N ALA A 82 6.55 13.45 -42.52
CA ALA A 82 7.11 12.76 -41.37
C ALA A 82 6.16 11.68 -40.78
N GLN A 83 4.84 11.92 -40.76
CA GLN A 83 3.86 10.95 -40.25
C GLN A 83 3.65 9.78 -41.22
N GLN A 84 3.69 10.03 -42.53
CA GLN A 84 3.67 8.95 -43.53
C GLN A 84 4.93 8.09 -43.47
N GLN A 85 6.10 8.68 -43.20
CA GLN A 85 7.35 7.94 -43.09
C GLN A 85 7.43 7.08 -41.82
N GLN A 86 6.84 7.55 -40.71
CA GLN A 86 6.72 6.75 -39.48
C GLN A 86 5.76 5.57 -39.65
N ALA A 87 4.59 5.78 -40.26
CA ALA A 87 3.62 4.69 -40.52
C ALA A 87 4.20 3.59 -41.44
N ALA A 88 4.97 3.97 -42.47
CA ALA A 88 5.62 3.02 -43.36
C ALA A 88 6.77 2.24 -42.69
N ALA A 89 7.48 2.85 -41.73
CA ALA A 89 8.52 2.16 -40.96
C ALA A 89 7.93 1.13 -40.00
N GLU A 90 6.79 1.44 -39.37
CA GLU A 90 6.07 0.54 -38.46
C GLU A 90 5.49 -0.67 -39.21
N GLN A 91 4.96 -0.48 -40.42
CA GLN A 91 4.49 -1.58 -41.27
C GLN A 91 5.62 -2.54 -41.67
N ARG A 92 6.80 -2.03 -42.06
CA ARG A 92 7.94 -2.89 -42.39
C ARG A 92 8.49 -3.65 -41.18
N ALA A 93 8.45 -3.06 -39.99
CA ALA A 93 8.88 -3.72 -38.75
C ALA A 93 7.92 -4.87 -38.39
N ALA A 94 6.61 -4.68 -38.58
CA ALA A 94 5.61 -5.72 -38.38
C ALA A 94 5.77 -6.88 -39.38
N GLU A 95 6.01 -6.59 -40.67
CA GLU A 95 6.27 -7.62 -41.69
C GLU A 95 7.55 -8.41 -41.41
N GLN A 96 8.62 -7.76 -40.93
CA GLN A 96 9.84 -8.46 -40.52
C GLN A 96 9.62 -9.38 -39.30
N GLN A 97 8.84 -8.94 -38.31
CA GLN A 97 8.51 -9.80 -37.16
C GLN A 97 7.68 -11.01 -37.56
N GLN A 98 6.73 -10.84 -38.49
CA GLN A 98 5.86 -11.92 -38.94
C GLN A 98 6.64 -12.97 -39.75
N ALA A 99 7.59 -12.54 -40.58
CA ALA A 99 8.49 -13.45 -41.31
C ALA A 99 9.41 -14.25 -40.36
N ALA A 100 9.93 -13.61 -39.31
CA ALA A 100 10.79 -14.29 -38.33
C ALA A 100 10.04 -15.36 -37.53
N GLN A 101 8.78 -15.10 -37.13
CA GLN A 101 7.95 -16.09 -36.44
C GLN A 101 7.63 -17.30 -37.32
N GLN A 102 7.36 -17.07 -38.61
CA GLN A 102 7.03 -18.15 -39.53
C GLN A 102 8.22 -19.07 -39.80
N GLN A 103 9.44 -18.53 -39.83
CA GLN A 103 10.68 -19.30 -39.98
C GLN A 103 11.00 -20.13 -38.72
N ALA A 104 10.76 -19.58 -37.52
CA ALA A 104 10.95 -20.29 -36.26
C ALA A 104 9.97 -21.46 -36.08
N ALA A 105 8.70 -21.26 -36.47
CA ALA A 105 7.68 -22.32 -36.42
C ALA A 105 8.01 -23.49 -37.37
N ALA A 106 8.54 -23.20 -38.56
CA ALA A 106 8.96 -24.22 -39.52
C ALA A 106 10.13 -25.09 -38.99
N GLN A 107 11.11 -24.47 -38.31
CA GLN A 107 12.23 -25.21 -37.72
C GLN A 107 11.78 -26.13 -36.56
N GLN A 108 10.86 -25.68 -35.70
CA GLN A 108 10.32 -26.52 -34.63
C GLN A 108 9.52 -27.72 -35.18
N ALA A 109 8.73 -27.52 -36.23
CA ALA A 109 7.98 -28.61 -36.87
C ALA A 109 8.90 -29.67 -37.49
N ALA A 110 9.98 -29.24 -38.17
CA ALA A 110 10.96 -30.16 -38.74
C ALA A 110 11.70 -30.97 -37.67
N ALA A 111 12.06 -30.36 -36.53
CA ALA A 111 12.71 -31.05 -35.42
C ALA A 111 11.81 -32.13 -34.78
N GLN A 112 10.51 -31.87 -34.66
CA GLN A 112 9.55 -32.83 -34.12
C GLN A 112 9.36 -34.04 -35.05
N GLN A 113 9.34 -33.82 -36.37
CA GLN A 113 9.24 -34.91 -37.34
C GLN A 113 10.48 -35.82 -37.35
N ALA A 114 11.68 -35.23 -37.22
CA ALA A 114 12.93 -36.00 -37.12
C ALA A 114 12.97 -36.88 -35.86
N ALA A 115 12.50 -36.37 -34.71
CA ALA A 115 12.46 -37.12 -33.46
C ALA A 115 11.51 -38.34 -33.51
N GLN A 116 10.37 -38.22 -34.19
CA GLN A 116 9.42 -39.35 -34.33
C GLN A 116 9.95 -40.48 -35.22
N GLN A 117 10.68 -40.15 -36.30
CA GLN A 117 11.27 -41.16 -37.18
C GLN A 117 12.37 -41.97 -36.47
N GLN A 118 13.16 -41.34 -35.60
CA GLN A 118 14.18 -42.03 -34.79
C GLN A 118 13.58 -43.00 -33.76
N ALA A 119 12.41 -42.69 -33.20
CA ALA A 119 11.73 -43.57 -32.25
C ALA A 119 11.14 -44.84 -32.90
N GLN A 120 10.80 -44.80 -34.18
CA GLN A 120 10.16 -45.92 -34.90
C GLN A 120 11.15 -46.91 -35.52
N GLN A 121 12.42 -46.53 -35.68
CA GLN A 121 13.47 -47.39 -36.24
C GLN A 121 14.34 -48.08 -35.19
N ALA A 122 14.06 -47.90 -33.89
CA ALA A 122 14.78 -48.61 -32.84
C ALA A 122 14.44 -50.12 -32.91
N PRO A 123 15.40 -51.01 -33.20
CA PRO A 123 15.14 -52.43 -33.26
C PRO A 123 14.72 -52.94 -31.88
N ALA A 124 13.55 -53.60 -31.83
CA ALA A 124 13.06 -54.28 -30.63
C ALA A 124 14.04 -55.39 -30.25
N GLN A 125 14.81 -55.17 -29.17
CA GLN A 125 15.61 -56.23 -28.59
C GLN A 125 14.69 -57.27 -27.94
N PRO A 126 14.83 -58.58 -28.26
CA PRO A 126 14.05 -59.62 -27.62
C PRO A 126 14.45 -59.71 -26.14
N GLN A 127 13.55 -59.28 -25.25
CA GLN A 127 13.70 -59.43 -23.81
C GLN A 127 13.57 -60.91 -23.43
N PRO A 128 14.55 -61.49 -22.71
CA PRO A 128 14.44 -62.84 -22.16
C PRO A 128 13.25 -62.91 -21.20
N ALA A 129 12.39 -63.92 -21.39
CA ALA A 129 11.28 -64.21 -20.49
C ALA A 129 11.83 -64.55 -19.09
N GLN A 130 11.65 -63.63 -18.14
CA GLN A 130 11.96 -63.89 -16.74
C GLN A 130 10.82 -64.69 -16.08
N PRO A 131 11.13 -65.62 -15.17
CA PRO A 131 10.12 -66.35 -14.42
C PRO A 131 9.28 -65.36 -13.61
N SER A 132 7.94 -65.42 -13.75
CA SER A 132 7.00 -64.64 -12.95
C SER A 132 6.99 -65.15 -11.51
N TYR A 133 7.89 -64.61 -10.69
CA TYR A 133 7.59 -64.43 -9.28
C TYR A 133 6.40 -63.46 -9.22
N ALA A 134 5.31 -63.88 -8.59
CA ALA A 134 4.16 -63.03 -8.33
C ALA A 134 4.67 -61.70 -7.77
N GLN A 135 4.51 -60.62 -8.55
CA GLN A 135 4.86 -59.28 -8.11
C GLN A 135 3.94 -58.95 -6.94
N GLN A 136 4.43 -59.12 -5.72
CA GLN A 136 3.80 -58.53 -4.55
C GLN A 136 3.73 -57.03 -4.84
N PRO A 137 2.53 -56.42 -4.90
CA PRO A 137 2.41 -55.00 -5.16
C PRO A 137 3.26 -54.25 -4.12
N PRO A 138 4.06 -53.26 -4.54
CA PRO A 138 4.88 -52.48 -3.62
C PRO A 138 3.97 -51.96 -2.51
N GLN A 139 4.29 -52.34 -1.28
CA GLN A 139 3.57 -51.87 -0.11
C GLN A 139 3.82 -50.37 -0.03
N HIS A 140 2.85 -49.56 -0.49
CA HIS A 140 2.91 -48.12 -0.30
C HIS A 140 3.03 -47.85 1.20
N PRO A 141 4.00 -47.04 1.66
CA PRO A 141 4.13 -46.74 3.07
C PRO A 141 2.80 -46.19 3.58
N ALA A 142 2.31 -46.75 4.69
CA ALA A 142 1.08 -46.30 5.31
C ALA A 142 1.29 -44.88 5.84
N TYR A 143 0.94 -43.88 5.03
CA TYR A 143 1.04 -42.47 5.41
C TYR A 143 0.10 -42.18 6.57
N CYS A 144 0.56 -41.43 7.57
CA CYS A 144 -0.31 -40.93 8.60
C CYS A 144 -1.20 -39.83 7.99
N SER A 145 -2.48 -40.14 7.77
CA SER A 145 -3.42 -39.22 7.10
C SER A 145 -3.64 -37.89 7.85
N THR A 146 -3.34 -37.88 9.15
CA THR A 146 -3.46 -36.72 10.04
C THR A 146 -2.12 -36.04 10.32
N CYS A 147 -1.00 -36.61 9.88
CA CYS A 147 0.33 -36.05 10.12
C CYS A 147 0.76 -35.15 8.97
N GLY A 148 1.57 -34.15 9.30
CA GLY A 148 2.15 -33.24 8.33
C GLY A 148 3.26 -32.40 8.93
N THR A 149 3.73 -31.47 8.12
CA THR A 149 4.77 -30.51 8.48
C THR A 149 4.28 -29.11 8.20
N VAL A 150 4.52 -28.17 9.11
CA VAL A 150 4.21 -26.76 8.90
C VAL A 150 5.06 -26.22 7.73
N GLU A 151 4.41 -25.89 6.61
CA GLU A 151 5.05 -25.35 5.42
C GLU A 151 5.27 -23.84 5.55
N SER A 152 4.30 -23.11 6.13
CA SER A 152 4.43 -21.68 6.41
C SER A 152 3.45 -21.20 7.47
N ILE A 153 3.81 -20.09 8.13
CA ILE A 153 2.95 -19.36 9.05
C ILE A 153 2.92 -17.91 8.57
N SER A 154 1.73 -17.38 8.32
CA SER A 154 1.53 -16.02 7.82
C SER A 154 0.59 -15.24 8.72
N ALA A 155 1.01 -14.06 9.17
CA ALA A 155 0.14 -13.11 9.86
C ALA A 155 -0.63 -12.29 8.80
N ILE A 156 -1.95 -12.37 8.83
CA ILE A 156 -2.86 -11.67 7.94
C ILE A 156 -3.58 -10.61 8.76
N LYS A 157 -3.27 -9.34 8.48
CA LYS A 157 -3.97 -8.21 9.10
C LYS A 157 -5.24 -7.91 8.33
N HIS A 158 -6.37 -7.96 9.02
CA HIS A 158 -7.67 -7.55 8.53
C HIS A 158 -7.96 -6.13 9.01
N GLU A 159 -8.29 -5.24 8.09
CA GLU A 159 -8.71 -3.88 8.48
C GLU A 159 -9.99 -3.95 9.30
N GLY A 160 -10.03 -3.19 10.39
CA GLY A 160 -11.21 -3.11 11.24
C GLY A 160 -12.36 -2.42 10.53
N HIS A 161 -13.59 -2.76 10.91
CA HIS A 161 -14.77 -2.05 10.43
C HIS A 161 -14.86 -0.66 11.09
N GLY A 162 -14.97 0.38 10.26
CA GLY A 162 -15.21 1.73 10.74
C GLY A 162 -16.68 1.87 11.17
N THR A 163 -16.91 2.19 12.44
CA THR A 163 -18.26 2.47 12.96
C THR A 163 -18.66 3.92 12.76
N GLY A 164 -17.70 4.79 12.39
CA GLY A 164 -17.91 6.22 12.20
C GLY A 164 -17.84 7.01 13.51
N ILE A 165 -17.68 6.35 14.66
CA ILE A 165 -17.47 7.01 15.96
C ILE A 165 -16.21 7.86 15.91
N GLY A 166 -15.13 7.39 15.27
CA GLY A 166 -13.91 8.15 15.09
C GLY A 166 -14.13 9.41 14.25
N ALA A 167 -15.00 9.34 13.23
CA ALA A 167 -15.34 10.49 12.40
C ALA A 167 -16.17 11.54 13.14
N VAL A 168 -17.18 11.11 13.91
CA VAL A 168 -18.00 12.03 14.71
C VAL A 168 -17.18 12.66 15.83
N GLY A 169 -16.44 11.84 16.60
CA GLY A 169 -15.57 12.32 17.67
C GLY A 169 -14.46 13.24 17.15
N GLY A 170 -13.83 12.89 16.04
CA GLY A 170 -12.81 13.70 15.38
C GLY A 170 -13.33 15.02 14.84
N ALA A 171 -14.56 15.05 14.29
CA ALA A 171 -15.18 16.27 13.80
C ALA A 171 -15.55 17.23 14.93
N VAL A 172 -16.09 16.72 16.05
CA VAL A 172 -16.41 17.53 17.22
C VAL A 172 -15.13 18.09 17.84
N ALA A 173 -14.13 17.24 18.08
CA ALA A 173 -12.85 17.67 18.62
C ALA A 173 -12.14 18.68 17.71
N GLY A 174 -12.06 18.40 16.41
CA GLY A 174 -11.44 19.26 15.40
C GLY A 174 -12.17 20.60 15.23
N GLY A 175 -13.50 20.60 15.32
CA GLY A 175 -14.31 21.82 15.28
C GLY A 175 -14.09 22.71 16.51
N VAL A 176 -14.09 22.13 17.72
CA VAL A 176 -13.86 22.88 18.96
C VAL A 176 -12.45 23.46 19.01
N VAL A 177 -11.44 22.68 18.62
CA VAL A 177 -10.05 23.14 18.53
C VAL A 177 -9.94 24.24 17.45
N GLY A 178 -10.46 24.02 16.24
CA GLY A 178 -10.41 24.99 15.14
C GLY A 178 -11.08 26.33 15.48
N ASN A 179 -12.18 26.30 16.24
CA ASN A 179 -12.87 27.50 16.70
C ASN A 179 -12.03 28.36 17.66
N GLN A 180 -11.15 27.75 18.46
CA GLN A 180 -10.29 28.47 19.40
C GLN A 180 -9.13 29.20 18.72
N PHE A 181 -8.62 28.67 17.61
CA PHE A 181 -7.52 29.29 16.87
C PHE A 181 -8.00 30.35 15.86
N GLY A 182 -9.29 30.37 15.50
CA GLY A 182 -9.88 31.40 14.64
C GLY A 182 -10.25 32.70 15.38
N ARG A 183 -10.19 33.84 14.68
CA ARG A 183 -10.73 35.13 15.15
C ARG A 183 -11.75 35.67 14.15
N GLY A 184 -12.79 36.36 14.64
CA GLY A 184 -13.86 36.93 13.80
C GLY A 184 -14.53 35.88 12.91
N GLY A 185 -14.79 36.22 11.65
CA GLY A 185 -15.34 35.30 10.64
C GLY A 185 -14.44 34.11 10.30
N GLY A 186 -13.14 34.17 10.63
CA GLY A 186 -12.21 33.04 10.44
C GLY A 186 -12.50 31.84 11.35
N ARG A 187 -13.30 32.01 12.40
CA ARG A 187 -13.74 30.92 13.29
C ARG A 187 -14.60 29.90 12.59
N THR A 188 -15.59 30.36 11.81
CA THR A 188 -16.50 29.47 11.08
C THR A 188 -15.76 28.67 10.01
N ALA A 189 -14.87 29.34 9.26
CA ALA A 189 -14.05 28.68 8.26
C ALA A 189 -13.11 27.63 8.89
N MET A 190 -12.41 27.96 9.98
CA MET A 190 -11.54 27.02 10.69
C MET A 190 -12.31 25.87 11.35
N THR A 191 -13.51 26.12 11.87
CA THR A 191 -14.35 25.08 12.47
C THR A 191 -14.80 24.07 11.43
N LEU A 192 -15.27 24.54 10.27
CA LEU A 192 -15.66 23.66 9.16
C LEU A 192 -14.46 22.87 8.63
N LEU A 193 -13.31 23.54 8.46
CA LEU A 193 -12.07 22.89 8.05
C LEU A 193 -11.62 21.82 9.06
N GLY A 194 -11.63 22.15 10.36
CA GLY A 194 -11.25 21.24 11.44
C GLY A 194 -12.22 20.08 11.61
N ALA A 195 -13.52 20.31 11.41
CA ALA A 195 -14.53 19.25 11.47
C ALA A 195 -14.40 18.27 10.30
N LEU A 196 -14.23 18.78 9.07
CA LEU A 196 -14.02 17.94 7.89
C LEU A 196 -12.68 17.18 7.97
N GLY A 197 -11.62 17.86 8.38
CA GLY A 197 -10.29 17.25 8.55
C GLY A 197 -10.26 16.19 9.65
N GLY A 198 -10.85 16.49 10.81
CA GLY A 198 -10.94 15.57 11.94
C GLY A 198 -11.84 14.37 11.66
N GLY A 199 -12.93 14.57 10.91
CA GLY A 199 -13.85 13.50 10.55
C GLY A 199 -13.26 12.46 9.59
N LEU A 200 -12.57 12.91 8.55
CA LEU A 200 -11.94 11.99 7.58
C LEU A 200 -10.75 11.24 8.18
N ALA A 201 -9.91 11.93 8.97
CA ALA A 201 -8.80 11.30 9.67
C ALA A 201 -9.27 10.29 10.73
N GLY A 202 -10.35 10.61 11.45
CA GLY A 202 -10.88 9.77 12.53
C GLY A 202 -11.35 8.39 12.08
N ASN A 203 -11.98 8.27 10.91
CA ASN A 203 -12.44 6.97 10.38
C ASN A 203 -11.28 6.03 10.04
N SER A 204 -10.20 6.55 9.43
CA SER A 204 -9.03 5.74 9.07
C SER A 204 -8.27 5.26 10.31
N VAL A 205 -8.13 6.14 11.31
CA VAL A 205 -7.55 5.78 12.61
C VAL A 205 -8.39 4.70 13.31
N GLU A 206 -9.71 4.84 13.28
CA GLU A 206 -10.61 3.86 13.86
C GLU A 206 -10.44 2.47 13.22
N LYS A 207 -10.45 2.38 11.89
CA LYS A 207 -10.24 1.11 11.17
C LYS A 207 -8.89 0.48 11.50
N HIS A 208 -7.85 1.31 11.64
CA HIS A 208 -6.52 0.84 11.97
C HIS A 208 -6.41 0.30 13.40
N ILE A 209 -6.99 1.01 14.37
CA ILE A 209 -7.00 0.58 15.78
C ILE A 209 -7.83 -0.68 15.96
N ARG A 210 -8.93 -0.80 15.21
CA ARG A 210 -9.83 -1.95 15.24
C ARG A 210 -9.39 -3.09 14.33
N SER A 211 -8.20 -3.00 13.74
CA SER A 211 -7.69 -4.08 12.88
C SER A 211 -7.43 -5.34 13.70
N GLU A 212 -7.79 -6.48 13.15
CA GLU A 212 -7.53 -7.79 13.75
C GLU A 212 -6.42 -8.50 12.97
N THR A 213 -5.60 -9.30 13.64
CA THR A 213 -4.56 -10.09 12.99
C THR A 213 -4.86 -11.56 13.20
N ASP A 214 -5.06 -12.28 12.09
CA ASP A 214 -5.23 -13.73 12.09
C ASP A 214 -3.95 -14.40 11.58
N TYR A 215 -3.64 -15.58 12.11
CA TYR A 215 -2.48 -16.38 11.69
C TYR A 215 -2.97 -17.55 10.84
N SER A 216 -2.51 -17.61 9.60
CA SER A 216 -2.74 -18.74 8.69
C SER A 216 -1.55 -19.69 8.74
N VAL A 217 -1.79 -20.93 9.15
CA VAL A 217 -0.79 -22.00 9.19
C VAL A 217 -1.07 -22.97 8.06
N HIS A 218 -0.14 -23.06 7.11
CA HIS A 218 -0.21 -24.01 6.02
C HIS A 218 0.58 -25.25 6.41
N VAL A 219 -0.08 -26.40 6.42
CA VAL A 219 0.52 -27.69 6.77
C VAL A 219 0.53 -28.58 5.53
N ARG A 220 1.73 -28.98 5.09
CA ARG A 220 1.89 -30.02 4.08
C ARG A 220 1.70 -31.37 4.77
N MET A 221 0.59 -32.03 4.47
CA MET A 221 0.26 -33.36 4.96
C MET A 221 1.15 -34.42 4.31
N GLU A 222 1.34 -35.56 4.97
CA GLU A 222 2.14 -36.67 4.43
C GLU A 222 1.54 -37.29 3.16
N ASN A 223 0.24 -37.13 2.95
CA ASN A 223 -0.45 -37.52 1.71
C ASN A 223 -0.21 -36.55 0.53
N GLY A 224 0.65 -35.55 0.69
CA GLY A 224 1.02 -34.56 -0.32
C GLY A 224 0.07 -33.36 -0.44
N LYS A 225 -1.08 -33.35 0.25
CA LYS A 225 -2.02 -32.22 0.25
C LYS A 225 -1.60 -31.14 1.26
N THR A 226 -1.96 -29.89 1.02
CA THR A 226 -1.81 -28.82 2.02
C THR A 226 -3.15 -28.54 2.71
N ARG A 227 -3.14 -28.33 4.02
CA ARG A 227 -4.29 -27.87 4.81
C ARG A 227 -3.97 -26.56 5.50
N THR A 228 -4.95 -25.68 5.57
CA THR A 228 -4.83 -24.36 6.21
C THR A 228 -5.59 -24.35 7.53
N PHE A 229 -4.94 -23.83 8.57
CA PHE A 229 -5.53 -23.62 9.89
C PHE A 229 -5.38 -22.16 10.29
N THR A 230 -6.48 -21.55 10.73
CA THR A 230 -6.51 -20.13 11.10
C THR A 230 -6.58 -19.97 12.62
N TYR A 231 -5.71 -19.14 13.18
CA TYR A 231 -5.63 -18.86 14.61
C TYR A 231 -5.77 -17.37 14.88
N LYS A 232 -6.43 -17.01 15.99
CA LYS A 232 -6.56 -15.61 16.43
C LYS A 232 -5.30 -15.06 17.13
N ASN A 233 -4.43 -15.95 17.60
CA ASN A 233 -3.18 -15.61 18.26
C ASN A 233 -2.02 -16.32 17.57
N ALA A 234 -0.79 -15.88 17.85
CA ALA A 234 0.40 -16.54 17.34
C ALA A 234 0.38 -18.03 17.75
N PRO A 235 0.40 -18.96 16.78
CA PRO A 235 0.40 -20.39 17.10
C PRO A 235 1.74 -20.79 17.73
N PRO A 236 1.78 -21.81 18.59
CA PRO A 236 3.01 -22.26 19.25
C PRO A 236 3.93 -23.08 18.34
N PHE A 237 3.70 -23.08 17.02
CA PHE A 237 4.43 -23.88 16.04
C PHE A 237 5.43 -23.04 15.27
N GLN A 238 6.43 -23.69 14.69
CA GLN A 238 7.39 -23.08 13.77
C GLN A 238 7.29 -23.69 12.38
N GLN A 239 7.78 -22.96 11.37
CA GLN A 239 7.95 -23.50 10.03
C GLN A 239 8.90 -24.70 10.07
N GLY A 240 8.52 -25.81 9.44
CA GLY A 240 9.25 -27.07 9.44
C GLY A 240 8.90 -28.02 10.61
N GLU A 241 8.08 -27.59 11.57
CA GLU A 241 7.67 -28.42 12.69
C GLU A 241 6.72 -29.54 12.25
N ARG A 242 6.92 -30.75 12.80
CA ARG A 242 6.00 -31.87 12.60
C ARG A 242 4.79 -31.68 13.49
N VAL A 243 3.62 -31.87 12.89
CA VAL A 243 2.34 -31.72 13.56
C VAL A 243 1.41 -32.84 13.14
N HIS A 244 0.44 -33.13 14.00
CA HIS A 244 -0.69 -33.97 13.62
C HIS A 244 -2.00 -33.29 14.00
N ILE A 245 -3.06 -33.70 13.30
CA ILE A 245 -4.40 -33.15 13.49
C ILE A 245 -5.13 -34.00 14.52
N GLN A 246 -5.54 -33.40 15.64
CA GLN A 246 -6.41 -34.00 16.64
C GLN A 246 -7.66 -33.14 16.82
N ASN A 247 -8.85 -33.74 16.65
CA ASN A 247 -10.14 -33.04 16.82
C ASN A 247 -10.25 -31.74 16.00
N GLY A 248 -9.64 -31.70 14.81
CA GLY A 248 -9.61 -30.51 13.96
C GLY A 248 -8.60 -29.43 14.36
N THR A 249 -7.80 -29.66 15.40
CA THR A 249 -6.75 -28.74 15.87
C THR A 249 -5.37 -29.33 15.58
N LEU A 250 -4.37 -28.47 15.38
CA LEU A 250 -2.97 -28.91 15.28
C LEU A 250 -2.39 -29.14 16.67
N VAL A 251 -1.60 -30.19 16.79
CA VAL A 251 -0.78 -30.51 17.97
C VAL A 251 0.63 -30.87 17.48
N ALA A 252 1.64 -30.58 18.31
CA ALA A 252 3.01 -30.95 18.02
C ALA A 252 3.15 -32.48 17.95
N GLY A 253 3.86 -32.96 16.93
CA GLY A 253 4.04 -34.38 16.61
C GLY A 253 5.37 -34.97 17.04
#